data_AF-A0A2N7QGG5-F1
#
_entry.id   AF-A0A2N7QGG5-F1
#
_cell.length_a   1.000
_cell.length_b   1.000
_cell.length_c   1.000
_cell.angle_alpha   90.00
_cell.angle_beta   90.00
_cell.angle_gamma   90.00
#
_symmetry.space_group_name_H-M   'P 1'
#
loop_
_entity.id
_entity.type
_entity.pdbx_description
1 polymer ?
#
loop_
_entity_poly.entity_id
_entity_poly.type
_entity_poly.pdbx_seq_one_letter_code
_entity_poly.pdbx_strand_id
1 'polypeptide(L)'
;NKEILEELKRNNQIALQYIDPETKEPTLKYPFNPNGSQEAVAGICDPSGRIFGLMPHPEAFNNWTNHPRWTREKNKVAQGLYIFKNAIEWVKANLL
;
A
#
# COMPACT_ATOMS: atom_id res chain seq x y z
N ASN A 1 16.30 8.67 -9.18
CA ASN A 1 17.63 8.07 -9.42
C ASN A 1 17.39 6.67 -9.99
N LYS A 2 17.78 6.40 -11.24
CA LYS A 2 17.43 5.15 -11.94
C LYS A 2 18.09 3.92 -11.29
N GLU A 3 19.31 4.06 -10.80
CA GLU A 3 20.05 2.95 -10.18
C GLU A 3 19.37 2.46 -8.91
N ILE A 4 18.92 3.39 -8.06
CA ILE A 4 18.19 3.08 -6.83
C ILE A 4 16.87 2.38 -7.14
N LEU A 5 16.13 2.83 -8.17
CA LEU A 5 14.86 2.21 -8.54
C LEU A 5 15.07 0.76 -9.01
N GLU A 6 16.09 0.51 -9.82
CA GLU A 6 16.44 -0.85 -10.26
C GLU A 6 16.92 -1.72 -9.09
N GLU A 7 17.63 -1.16 -8.12
CA GLU A 7 18.00 -1.87 -6.89
C GLU A 7 16.76 -2.28 -6.09
N LEU A 8 15.83 -1.36 -5.84
CA LEU A 8 14.57 -1.66 -5.14
C LEU A 8 13.78 -2.77 -5.83
N LYS A 9 13.73 -2.77 -7.18
CA LYS A 9 13.08 -3.82 -7.97
C LYS A 9 13.77 -5.17 -7.81
N ARG A 10 15.10 -5.21 -7.98
CA ARG A 10 15.89 -6.45 -7.84
C ARG A 10 15.74 -7.07 -6.46
N ASN A 11 15.65 -6.24 -5.42
CA ASN A 11 15.52 -6.68 -4.04
C ASN A 11 14.06 -6.94 -3.62
N ASN A 12 13.08 -6.81 -4.53
CA ASN A 12 11.66 -6.95 -4.25
C ASN A 12 11.16 -6.03 -3.11
N GLN A 13 11.69 -4.80 -3.07
CA GLN A 13 11.38 -3.80 -2.03
C GLN A 13 10.23 -2.87 -2.40
N ILE A 14 9.69 -2.98 -3.62
CA ILE A 14 8.46 -2.26 -4.03
C ILE A 14 7.26 -3.08 -3.56
N ALA A 15 6.64 -2.64 -2.47
CA ALA A 15 5.57 -3.37 -1.80
C ALA A 15 4.16 -2.95 -2.27
N LEU A 16 4.00 -1.72 -2.74
CA LEU A 16 2.72 -1.21 -3.25
C LEU A 16 2.91 -0.38 -4.52
N GLN A 17 1.98 -0.53 -5.46
CA GLN A 17 1.90 0.27 -6.68
C GLN A 17 0.47 0.75 -6.91
N TYR A 18 0.32 1.94 -7.48
CA TYR A 18 -0.95 2.42 -8.01
C TYR A 18 -1.28 1.68 -9.30
N ILE A 19 -2.50 1.18 -9.41
CA ILE A 19 -2.94 0.36 -10.55
C ILE A 19 -4.10 0.99 -11.30
N ASP A 20 -4.21 0.67 -12.58
CA ASP A 20 -5.44 0.89 -13.32
C ASP A 20 -6.49 -0.14 -12.86
N PRO A 21 -7.70 0.29 -12.45
CA PRO A 21 -8.70 -0.62 -11.91
C PRO A 21 -9.25 -1.62 -12.94
N GLU A 22 -9.14 -1.33 -14.24
CA GLU A 22 -9.60 -2.20 -15.31
C GLU A 22 -8.54 -3.24 -15.67
N THR A 23 -7.32 -2.79 -15.99
CA THR A 23 -6.25 -3.70 -16.44
C THR A 23 -5.56 -4.44 -15.31
N LYS A 24 -5.66 -3.93 -14.06
CA LYS A 24 -4.91 -4.38 -12.88
C LYS A 24 -3.40 -4.20 -12.96
N GLU A 25 -2.91 -3.47 -13.95
CA GLU A 25 -1.49 -3.19 -14.14
C GLU A 25 -1.09 -1.86 -13.49
N PRO A 26 0.19 -1.70 -13.08
CA PRO A 26 0.72 -0.41 -12.61
C PRO A 26 0.48 0.71 -13.62
N THR A 27 0.04 1.87 -13.13
CA THR A 27 -0.34 2.98 -14.01
C THR A 27 0.31 4.31 -13.61
N LEU A 28 0.66 5.11 -14.61
CA LEU A 28 1.11 6.50 -14.44
C LEU A 28 -0.02 7.51 -14.71
N LYS A 29 -1.23 7.03 -15.03
CA LYS A 29 -2.36 7.86 -15.43
C LYS A 29 -3.05 8.47 -14.21
N TYR A 30 -3.23 9.79 -14.24
CA TYR A 30 -4.11 10.48 -13.30
C TYR A 30 -5.60 10.16 -13.60
N PRO A 31 -6.48 9.95 -12.61
CA PRO A 31 -6.26 10.11 -11.16
C PRO A 31 -5.76 8.86 -10.43
N PHE A 32 -5.56 7.73 -11.12
CA PHE A 32 -5.23 6.45 -10.48
C PHE A 32 -3.85 6.47 -9.83
N ASN A 33 -2.88 7.12 -10.47
CA ASN A 33 -1.63 7.53 -9.82
C ASN A 33 -1.73 9.04 -9.49
N PRO A 34 -1.99 9.41 -8.23
CA PRO A 34 -2.33 10.78 -7.87
C PRO A 34 -1.12 11.72 -7.82
N ASN A 35 0.09 11.18 -7.72
CA ASN A 35 1.31 11.97 -7.46
C ASN A 35 2.38 11.82 -8.56
N GLY A 36 2.13 10.98 -9.58
CA GLY A 36 3.06 10.76 -10.68
C GLY A 36 4.32 9.98 -10.28
N SER A 37 4.27 9.21 -9.19
CA SER A 37 5.42 8.42 -8.74
C SER A 37 5.94 7.50 -9.84
N GLN A 38 7.26 7.42 -9.99
CA GLN A 38 7.92 6.57 -10.99
C GLN A 38 7.53 5.11 -10.78
N GLU A 39 7.29 4.39 -11.88
CA GLU A 39 6.77 3.00 -11.87
C GLU A 39 5.54 2.79 -10.97
N ALA A 40 4.76 3.86 -10.75
CA ALA A 40 3.58 3.87 -9.92
C ALA A 40 3.83 3.48 -8.44
N VAL A 41 5.06 3.57 -7.94
CA VAL A 41 5.41 3.15 -6.57
C VAL A 41 4.63 3.97 -5.53
N ALA A 42 3.92 3.27 -4.65
CA ALA A 42 3.12 3.84 -3.57
C ALA A 42 3.69 3.51 -2.19
N GLY A 43 4.52 2.46 -2.07
CA GLY A 43 5.18 2.10 -0.82
C GLY A 43 6.34 1.12 -1.03
N ILE A 44 7.35 1.23 -0.18
CA ILE A 44 8.58 0.44 -0.20
C ILE A 44 8.91 -0.11 1.19
N CYS A 45 9.57 -1.25 1.24
CA CYS A 45 10.11 -1.80 2.49
C CYS A 45 11.64 -1.81 2.50
N ASP A 46 12.22 -1.87 3.70
CA ASP A 46 13.65 -2.17 3.85
C ASP A 46 13.94 -3.63 3.46
N PRO A 47 15.20 -4.01 3.23
CA PRO A 47 15.55 -5.37 2.82
C PRO A 47 15.13 -6.47 3.81
N SER A 48 14.94 -6.15 5.10
CA SER A 48 14.42 -7.11 6.08
C SER A 48 12.89 -7.28 6.05
N GLY A 49 12.17 -6.38 5.36
CA GLY A 49 10.72 -6.34 5.30
C GLY A 49 10.04 -5.85 6.58
N ARG A 50 10.79 -5.32 7.55
CA ARG A 50 10.27 -4.94 8.89
C ARG A 50 9.88 -3.47 8.95
N ILE A 51 10.55 -2.63 8.18
CA ILE A 51 10.26 -1.21 8.06
C ILE A 51 9.56 -1.00 6.73
N PHE A 52 8.33 -0.51 6.80
CA PHE A 52 7.49 -0.31 5.62
C PHE A 52 7.06 1.16 5.55
N GLY A 53 7.51 1.84 4.49
CA GLY A 53 7.15 3.23 4.18
C GLY A 53 6.12 3.27 3.05
N LEU A 54 5.06 4.05 3.22
CA LEU A 54 3.98 4.14 2.24
C LEU A 54 3.36 5.54 2.21
N MET A 55 2.84 5.93 1.05
CA MET A 55 2.07 7.17 0.85
C MET A 55 0.56 7.02 1.11
N PRO A 56 -0.10 5.89 0.75
CA PRO A 56 -1.48 5.69 1.15
C PRO A 56 -1.62 5.71 2.68
N HIS A 57 -2.77 6.20 3.17
CA HIS A 57 -3.07 6.34 4.60
C HIS A 57 -4.02 5.23 5.10
N PRO A 58 -3.55 3.99 5.34
CA PRO A 58 -4.40 2.91 5.85
C PRO A 58 -4.96 3.23 7.25
N GLU A 59 -4.25 4.01 8.05
CA GLU A 59 -4.71 4.49 9.35
C GLU A 59 -5.95 5.39 9.23
N ALA A 60 -6.08 6.14 8.14
CA ALA A 60 -7.25 6.98 7.89
C ALA A 60 -8.49 6.12 7.52
N PHE A 61 -8.30 4.89 7.04
CA PHE A 61 -9.38 3.95 6.73
C PHE A 61 -9.37 2.71 7.66
N ASN A 62 -9.29 2.97 8.96
CA ASN A 62 -9.37 1.96 10.03
C ASN A 62 -10.82 1.64 10.46
N ASN A 63 -11.79 2.46 10.10
CA ASN A 63 -13.22 2.23 10.30
C ASN A 63 -13.96 2.44 8.97
N TRP A 64 -14.97 1.62 8.71
CA TRP A 64 -15.75 1.70 7.47
C TRP A 64 -16.47 3.03 7.30
N THR A 65 -16.81 3.71 8.41
CA THR A 65 -17.41 5.06 8.39
C THR A 65 -16.44 6.15 7.93
N ASN A 66 -15.14 5.91 7.91
CA ASN A 66 -14.16 6.90 7.45
C ASN A 66 -14.14 7.00 5.91
N HIS A 67 -14.74 6.04 5.20
CA HIS A 67 -14.84 6.12 3.75
C HIS A 67 -15.69 7.34 3.35
N PRO A 68 -15.26 8.21 2.41
CA PRO A 68 -16.03 9.40 2.02
C PRO A 68 -17.46 9.11 1.54
N ARG A 69 -17.71 7.89 1.05
CA ARG A 69 -19.03 7.44 0.58
C ARG A 69 -19.72 6.45 1.54
N TRP A 70 -19.33 6.37 2.81
CA TRP A 70 -19.73 5.31 3.75
C TRP A 70 -21.26 5.11 3.88
N THR A 71 -22.07 6.17 3.76
CA THR A 71 -23.53 6.07 3.79
C THR A 71 -24.13 5.32 2.60
N ARG A 72 -23.36 5.19 1.51
CA ARG A 72 -23.74 4.52 0.26
C ARG A 72 -23.00 3.20 0.05
N GLU A 73 -22.01 2.89 0.88
CA GLU A 73 -21.24 1.65 0.77
C GLU A 73 -22.01 0.47 1.34
N LYS A 74 -22.09 -0.62 0.57
CA LYS A 74 -22.63 -1.90 1.05
C LYS A 74 -21.60 -2.65 1.89
N ASN A 75 -20.33 -2.49 1.56
CA ASN A 75 -19.23 -3.16 2.25
C ASN A 75 -18.77 -2.33 3.46
N LYS A 76 -18.94 -2.88 4.66
CA LYS A 76 -18.55 -2.25 5.93
C LYS A 76 -17.19 -2.73 6.44
N VAL A 77 -16.30 -3.12 5.54
CA VAL A 77 -14.93 -3.55 5.87
C VAL A 77 -13.94 -2.42 5.66
N ALA A 78 -13.22 -2.07 6.71
CA ALA A 78 -12.13 -1.10 6.69
C ALA A 78 -10.83 -1.81 6.30
N GLN A 79 -10.45 -1.73 5.02
CA GLN A 79 -9.29 -2.45 4.50
C GLN A 79 -7.96 -1.96 5.10
N GLY A 80 -7.92 -0.73 5.61
CA GLY A 80 -6.74 -0.19 6.28
C GLY A 80 -6.30 -1.00 7.50
N LEU A 81 -7.20 -1.76 8.12
CA LEU A 81 -6.86 -2.61 9.27
C LEU A 81 -5.94 -3.78 8.95
N TYR A 82 -5.88 -4.25 7.69
CA TYR A 82 -5.12 -5.45 7.34
C TYR A 82 -3.61 -5.29 7.60
N ILE A 83 -3.05 -4.09 7.34
CA ILE A 83 -1.62 -3.84 7.59
C ILE A 83 -1.27 -4.00 9.08
N PHE A 84 -2.14 -3.51 9.97
CA PHE A 84 -1.95 -3.58 11.41
C PHE A 84 -2.16 -5.01 11.93
N LYS A 85 -3.14 -5.73 11.40
CA LYS A 85 -3.36 -7.15 11.73
C LYS A 85 -2.15 -8.00 11.38
N ASN A 86 -1.63 -7.85 10.16
CA ASN A 86 -0.45 -8.58 9.69
C ASN A 86 0.77 -8.28 10.59
N ALA A 87 0.97 -7.02 10.98
CA ALA A 87 2.06 -6.65 11.88
C ALA A 87 1.93 -7.34 13.25
N ILE A 88 0.73 -7.34 13.84
CA ILE A 88 0.47 -8.00 15.14
C ILE A 88 0.65 -9.53 15.03
N GLU A 89 0.12 -10.14 13.97
CA GLU A 89 0.25 -11.58 13.72
C GLU A 89 1.72 -11.98 13.57
N TRP A 90 2.51 -11.20 12.82
CA TRP A 90 3.93 -11.46 12.68
C TRP A 90 4.66 -11.36 14.01
N VAL A 91 4.41 -10.32 14.81
CA VAL A 91 5.03 -10.17 16.15
C VAL A 91 4.68 -11.35 17.05
N LYS A 92 3.41 -11.77 17.08
CA LYS A 92 2.96 -12.93 17.87
C LYS A 92 3.63 -14.24 17.47
N ALA A 93 3.97 -14.41 16.19
CA ALA A 93 4.55 -15.64 15.69
C ALA A 93 6.07 -15.69 15.79
N ASN A 94 6.74 -14.53 15.91
CA ASN A 94 8.21 -14.45 15.79
C ASN A 94 8.92 -13.85 17.01
N LEU A 95 8.21 -13.10 17.86
CA LEU A 95 8.82 -12.37 18.99
C LEU A 95 8.18 -12.68 20.35
N LEU A 96 7.00 -13.31 20.38
CA LEU A 96 6.30 -13.76 21.60
C LEU A 96 6.27 -15.29 21.62
#